data_AF-A0A2T1AI80-F1
#
_entry.id   AF-A0A2T1AI80-F1
#
_cell.length_a   1.000
_cell.length_b   1.000
_cell.length_c   1.000
_cell.angle_alpha   90.00
_cell.angle_beta   90.00
_cell.angle_gamma   90.00
#
_symmetry.space_group_name_H-M   'P 1'
#
loop_
_entity.id
_entity.type
_entity.pdbx_description
1 polymer ?
#
loop_
_entity_poly.entity_id
_entity_poly.type
_entity_poly.pdbx_seq_one_letter_code
_entity_poly.pdbx_strand_id
1 'polypeptide(L)'
;MQLAYVMTAERGATDRLLTALAERLAEKGIRTAGIVQTNTECYDNKLCDMDVRVLPEGETIRISQSLGEGARGCRLNPDALERAVGLVTAALDSTPAPQVLIVNKFGKHEADGRGMRPIIGEALAMGLPVVSGVNRMNVAAFEGFAEGTATEAEPDLDALVAWVEAAVSEPA
;
A
#
# COMPACT_ATOMS: atom_id res chain seq x y z
N MET A 1 6.21 10.20 14.41
CA MET A 1 6.20 9.52 13.10
C MET A 1 5.36 8.26 13.25
N GLN A 2 4.23 8.18 12.56
CA GLN A 2 3.23 7.11 12.72
C GLN A 2 3.32 6.17 11.52
N LEU A 3 4.06 5.07 11.64
CA LEU A 3 4.23 4.06 10.59
C LEU A 3 3.86 2.67 11.14
N ALA A 4 2.76 2.11 10.67
CA ALA A 4 2.39 0.73 10.94
C ALA A 4 2.69 -0.15 9.72
N TYR A 5 3.10 -1.38 9.98
CA TYR A 5 3.15 -2.40 8.95
C TYR A 5 2.42 -3.67 9.34
N VAL A 6 1.87 -4.36 8.35
CA VAL A 6 1.13 -5.60 8.54
C VAL A 6 1.70 -6.72 7.66
N MET A 7 1.71 -7.93 8.19
CA MET A 7 2.14 -9.13 7.47
C MET A 7 1.09 -10.23 7.58
N THR A 8 0.70 -10.83 6.46
CA THR A 8 -0.18 -12.01 6.45
C THR A 8 0.57 -13.23 5.92
N ALA A 9 0.20 -14.42 6.40
CA ALA A 9 0.80 -15.68 5.94
C ALA A 9 0.24 -16.16 4.59
N GLU A 10 -1.04 -15.92 4.34
CA GLU A 10 -1.73 -16.39 3.14
C GLU A 10 -1.53 -15.42 1.96
N ARG A 11 -1.41 -15.98 0.75
CA ARG A 11 -1.33 -15.22 -0.49
C ARG A 11 -2.61 -14.39 -0.68
N GLY A 12 -2.46 -13.10 -0.94
CA GLY A 12 -3.57 -12.18 -1.15
C GLY A 12 -4.33 -11.78 0.11
N ALA A 13 -4.00 -12.31 1.30
CA ALA A 13 -4.66 -11.88 2.53
C ALA A 13 -4.33 -10.43 2.88
N THR A 14 -3.08 -9.98 2.68
CA THR A 14 -2.69 -8.56 2.87
C THR A 14 -3.48 -7.65 1.92
N ASP A 15 -3.61 -8.05 0.65
CA ASP A 15 -4.35 -7.30 -0.37
C ASP A 15 -5.82 -7.12 0.03
N ARG A 16 -6.47 -8.21 0.48
CA ARG A 16 -7.85 -8.18 0.99
C ARG A 16 -7.99 -7.32 2.24
N LEU A 17 -7.05 -7.46 3.19
CA LEU A 17 -7.07 -6.74 4.46
C LEU A 17 -6.94 -5.23 4.26
N LEU A 18 -5.99 -4.77 3.44
CA LEU A 18 -5.77 -3.35 3.20
C LEU A 18 -6.88 -2.74 2.32
N THR A 19 -7.47 -3.53 1.41
CA THR A 19 -8.68 -3.12 0.70
C THR A 19 -9.84 -2.89 1.65
N ALA A 20 -10.10 -3.85 2.56
CA ALA A 20 -11.16 -3.73 3.57
C ALA A 20 -10.90 -2.58 4.56
N LEU A 21 -9.63 -2.33 4.90
CA LEU A 21 -9.23 -1.18 5.72
C LEU A 21 -9.59 0.13 5.03
N ALA A 22 -9.22 0.30 3.76
CA ALA A 22 -9.54 1.52 3.01
C ALA A 22 -11.06 1.77 2.95
N GLU A 23 -11.84 0.71 2.71
CA GLU A 23 -13.31 0.79 2.66
C GLU A 23 -13.90 1.17 4.03
N ARG A 24 -13.46 0.52 5.11
CA ARG A 24 -13.93 0.82 6.47
C ARG A 24 -13.57 2.23 6.92
N LEU A 25 -12.40 2.74 6.53
CA LEU A 25 -11.98 4.10 6.83
C LEU A 25 -12.81 5.13 6.06
N ALA A 26 -13.13 4.85 4.79
CA ALA A 26 -14.02 5.67 3.99
C ALA A 26 -15.44 5.72 4.57
N GLU A 27 -15.99 4.59 5.03
CA GLU A 27 -17.29 4.53 5.74
C GLU A 27 -17.31 5.40 7.01
N LYS A 28 -16.15 5.55 7.67
CA LYS A 28 -15.94 6.39 8.86
C LYS A 28 -15.64 7.85 8.52
N GLY A 29 -15.56 8.22 7.24
CA GLY A 29 -15.23 9.57 6.78
C GLY A 29 -13.74 9.95 6.91
N ILE A 30 -12.86 8.97 7.16
CA ILE A 30 -11.41 9.18 7.21
C ILE A 30 -10.89 9.20 5.76
N ARG A 31 -10.26 10.32 5.40
CA ARG A 31 -9.76 10.51 4.02
C ARG A 31 -8.47 9.75 3.81
N THR A 32 -8.49 8.76 2.92
CA THR A 32 -7.33 7.93 2.58
C THR A 32 -6.65 8.41 1.30
N ALA A 33 -5.32 8.35 1.24
CA ALA A 33 -4.55 8.37 0.02
C ALA A 33 -3.78 7.05 -0.13
N GLY A 34 -3.25 6.77 -1.33
CA GLY A 34 -2.41 5.60 -1.58
C GLY A 34 -3.03 4.59 -2.54
N ILE A 35 -2.62 3.33 -2.40
CA ILE A 35 -3.06 2.24 -3.27
C ILE A 35 -3.43 1.00 -2.47
N VAL A 36 -4.51 0.35 -2.90
CA VAL A 36 -4.87 -1.02 -2.51
C VAL A 36 -4.81 -1.92 -3.75
N GLN A 37 -4.48 -3.19 -3.59
CA GLN A 37 -4.31 -4.11 -4.70
C GLN A 37 -5.40 -5.18 -4.71
N THR A 38 -5.82 -5.57 -5.90
CA THR A 38 -6.65 -6.76 -6.14
C THR A 38 -5.90 -7.67 -7.10
N ASN A 39 -5.77 -8.93 -6.74
CA ASN A 39 -5.25 -9.95 -7.64
C ASN A 39 -6.43 -10.69 -8.28
N THR A 40 -6.56 -10.59 -9.59
CA THR A 40 -7.57 -11.34 -10.35
C THR A 40 -6.94 -12.66 -10.79
N GLU A 41 -7.51 -13.79 -10.33
CA GLU A 41 -7.10 -15.11 -10.78
C GLU A 41 -7.46 -15.30 -12.25
N CYS A 42 -6.47 -15.60 -13.09
CA CYS A 42 -6.72 -16.01 -14.46
C CYS A 42 -7.11 -17.48 -14.49
N TYR A 43 -8.08 -17.81 -15.36
CA TYR A 43 -8.73 -19.13 -15.52
C TYR A 43 -7.77 -20.32 -15.75
N ASP A 44 -6.49 -20.06 -16.02
CA ASP A 44 -5.48 -21.08 -16.32
C ASP A 44 -4.49 -21.39 -15.18
N ASN A 45 -4.73 -20.89 -13.94
CA ASN A 45 -3.93 -21.18 -12.74
C ASN A 45 -2.44 -20.80 -12.84
N LYS A 46 -2.00 -20.09 -13.89
CA LYS A 46 -0.57 -19.89 -14.13
C LYS A 46 -0.09 -18.53 -13.67
N LEU A 47 -0.86 -17.45 -13.83
CA LEU A 47 -0.44 -16.09 -13.52
C LEU A 47 -1.65 -15.26 -13.07
N CYS A 48 -1.54 -14.54 -11.95
CA CYS A 48 -2.58 -13.60 -11.52
C CYS A 48 -2.29 -12.23 -12.12
N ASP A 49 -3.31 -11.57 -12.63
CA ASP A 49 -3.22 -10.17 -12.94
C ASP A 49 -3.29 -9.34 -11.65
N MET A 50 -2.48 -8.29 -11.60
CA MET A 50 -2.37 -7.39 -10.45
C MET A 50 -2.93 -6.04 -10.85
N ASP A 51 -4.00 -5.64 -10.18
CA ASP A 51 -4.65 -4.34 -10.33
C ASP A 51 -4.47 -3.53 -9.05
N VAL A 52 -4.17 -2.25 -9.15
CA VAL A 52 -4.18 -1.32 -8.01
C VAL A 52 -5.27 -0.29 -8.17
N ARG A 53 -6.03 -0.05 -7.12
CA ARG A 53 -6.99 1.05 -7.03
C ARG A 53 -6.32 2.20 -6.29
N VAL A 54 -6.26 3.37 -6.94
CA VAL A 54 -5.82 4.61 -6.31
C VAL A 54 -6.91 5.07 -5.34
N LEU A 55 -6.55 5.37 -4.11
CA LEU A 55 -7.48 5.85 -3.08
C LEU A 55 -7.66 7.38 -3.16
N PRO A 56 -8.81 7.92 -2.72
CA PRO A 56 -9.95 7.21 -2.09
C PRO A 56 -10.92 6.55 -3.09
N GLU A 57 -11.18 7.18 -4.23
CA GLU A 57 -12.12 6.72 -5.28
C GLU A 57 -11.50 6.85 -6.68
N GLY A 58 -10.19 6.62 -6.77
CA GLY A 58 -9.41 6.78 -7.99
C GLY A 58 -9.52 5.60 -8.94
N GLU A 59 -8.82 5.72 -10.06
CA GLU A 59 -8.82 4.70 -11.11
C GLU A 59 -8.17 3.38 -10.66
N THR A 60 -8.62 2.30 -11.28
CA THR A 60 -7.96 0.98 -11.17
C THR A 60 -6.99 0.80 -12.31
N ILE A 61 -5.72 0.56 -12.00
CA ILE A 61 -4.62 0.45 -12.94
C ILE A 61 -4.06 -0.97 -12.91
N ARG A 62 -4.02 -1.60 -14.08
CA ARG A 62 -3.33 -2.87 -14.28
C ARG A 62 -1.83 -2.68 -14.17
N ILE A 63 -1.23 -3.16 -13.08
CA ILE A 63 0.21 -3.10 -12.82
C ILE A 63 0.93 -4.40 -13.16
N SER A 64 0.25 -5.39 -13.74
CA SER A 64 0.89 -6.58 -14.31
C SER A 64 0.91 -6.56 -15.84
N GLN A 65 2.00 -7.05 -16.43
CA GLN A 65 2.16 -7.27 -17.86
C GLN A 65 2.43 -8.74 -18.18
N SER A 66 2.13 -9.15 -19.41
CA SER A 66 2.59 -10.42 -19.96
C SER A 66 4.05 -10.30 -20.39
N LEU A 67 4.89 -11.28 -20.04
CA LEU A 67 6.30 -11.35 -20.45
C LEU A 67 6.53 -12.33 -21.61
N GLY A 68 5.46 -12.91 -22.15
CA GLY A 68 5.52 -13.99 -23.14
C GLY A 68 5.53 -15.39 -22.51
N GLU A 69 5.36 -16.39 -23.36
CA GLU A 69 5.27 -17.79 -22.96
C GLU A 69 6.59 -18.29 -22.33
N GLY A 70 6.50 -18.96 -21.18
CA GLY A 70 7.66 -19.54 -20.50
C GLY A 70 8.52 -18.56 -19.69
N ALA A 71 8.22 -17.25 -19.71
CA ALA A 71 8.93 -16.26 -18.91
C ALA A 71 8.68 -16.45 -17.40
N ARG A 72 9.76 -16.39 -16.60
CA ARG A 72 9.71 -16.52 -15.13
C ARG A 72 10.02 -15.20 -14.39
N GLY A 73 10.12 -14.10 -15.14
CA GLY A 73 10.46 -12.78 -14.61
C GLY A 73 9.32 -12.10 -13.84
N CYS A 74 9.65 -11.01 -13.15
CA CYS A 74 8.65 -10.18 -12.48
C CYS A 74 7.66 -9.59 -13.49
N ARG A 75 6.38 -9.91 -13.35
CA ARG A 75 5.30 -9.39 -14.22
C ARG A 75 4.90 -7.95 -13.90
N LEU A 76 5.47 -7.32 -12.88
CA LEU A 76 5.13 -5.95 -12.56
C LEU A 76 5.49 -5.05 -13.74
N ASN A 77 4.53 -4.26 -14.20
CA ASN A 77 4.69 -3.22 -15.19
C ASN A 77 5.16 -1.94 -14.46
N PRO A 78 6.43 -1.53 -14.61
CA PRO A 78 6.96 -0.37 -13.91
C PRO A 78 6.25 0.91 -14.31
N ASP A 79 5.95 1.12 -15.60
CA ASP A 79 5.32 2.34 -16.09
C ASP A 79 3.90 2.51 -15.52
N ALA A 80 3.16 1.40 -15.41
CA ALA A 80 1.83 1.40 -14.79
C ALA A 80 1.90 1.67 -13.28
N LEU A 81 2.92 1.15 -12.59
CA LEU A 81 3.14 1.45 -11.18
C LEU A 81 3.52 2.92 -10.97
N GLU A 82 4.43 3.46 -11.79
CA GLU A 82 4.84 4.88 -11.73
C GLU A 82 3.66 5.82 -12.02
N ARG A 83 2.73 5.43 -12.91
CA ARG A 83 1.47 6.15 -13.08
C ARG A 83 0.66 6.18 -11.79
N ALA A 84 0.50 5.04 -11.11
CA ALA A 84 -0.22 4.98 -9.84
C ALA A 84 0.46 5.83 -8.75
N VAL A 85 1.79 5.77 -8.66
CA VAL A 85 2.62 6.62 -7.77
C VAL A 85 2.33 8.09 -8.03
N GLY A 86 2.39 8.56 -9.28
CA GLY A 86 2.12 9.95 -9.63
C GLY A 86 0.71 10.44 -9.24
N LEU A 87 -0.31 9.57 -9.36
CA LEU A 87 -1.67 9.89 -8.93
C LEU A 87 -1.78 10.00 -7.41
N VAL A 88 -1.09 9.13 -6.66
CA VAL A 88 -1.05 9.22 -5.20
C VAL A 88 -0.32 10.49 -4.75
N THR A 89 0.82 10.82 -5.36
CA THR A 89 1.54 12.06 -5.06
C THR A 89 0.62 13.27 -5.24
N ALA A 90 -0.10 13.35 -6.36
CA ALA A 90 -1.07 14.42 -6.57
C ALA A 90 -2.22 14.43 -5.53
N ALA A 91 -2.61 13.26 -5.03
CA ALA A 91 -3.65 13.14 -4.00
C ALA A 91 -3.19 13.60 -2.61
N LEU A 92 -1.88 13.54 -2.30
CA LEU A 92 -1.34 14.06 -1.04
C LEU A 92 -1.54 15.57 -0.90
N ASP A 93 -1.48 16.31 -2.01
CA ASP A 93 -1.69 17.76 -2.07
C ASP A 93 -3.17 18.18 -2.21
N SER A 94 -4.10 17.22 -2.18
CA SER A 94 -5.52 17.51 -2.37
C SER A 94 -6.11 18.34 -1.22
N THR A 95 -7.20 19.07 -1.51
CA THR A 95 -7.97 19.80 -0.50
C THR A 95 -9.42 19.32 -0.50
N PRO A 96 -9.94 18.77 0.61
CA PRO A 96 -9.26 18.58 1.91
C PRO A 96 -8.16 17.50 1.87
N ALA A 97 -7.07 17.72 2.62
CA ALA A 97 -5.92 16.83 2.67
C ALA A 97 -6.28 15.43 3.22
N PRO A 98 -5.58 14.36 2.77
CA PRO A 98 -5.73 13.04 3.33
C PRO A 98 -5.29 13.00 4.80
N GLN A 99 -5.79 12.00 5.52
CA GLN A 99 -5.51 11.76 6.94
C GLN A 99 -4.68 10.49 7.16
N VAL A 100 -4.58 9.61 6.16
CA VAL A 100 -3.76 8.40 6.22
C VAL A 100 -3.32 8.00 4.82
N LEU A 101 -2.09 7.52 4.69
CA LEU A 101 -1.57 6.86 3.49
C LEU A 101 -1.65 5.34 3.67
N ILE A 102 -2.26 4.64 2.72
CA ILE A 102 -2.27 3.19 2.65
C ILE A 102 -1.37 2.73 1.51
N VAL A 103 -0.38 1.91 1.83
CA VAL A 103 0.51 1.28 0.84
C VAL A 103 0.26 -0.22 0.85
N ASN A 104 -0.30 -0.74 -0.23
CA ASN A 104 -0.64 -2.16 -0.31
C ASN A 104 0.55 -3.09 0.00
N LYS A 105 1.73 -2.78 -0.55
CA LYS A 105 2.88 -3.65 -0.40
C LYS A 105 4.23 -2.93 -0.54
N PHE A 106 5.05 -2.98 0.51
CA PHE A 106 6.49 -2.72 0.44
C PHE A 106 7.20 -3.93 -0.15
N GLY A 107 7.43 -3.85 -1.46
CA GLY A 107 8.00 -4.89 -2.29
C GLY A 107 9.49 -4.71 -2.54
N LYS A 108 9.96 -5.41 -3.58
CA LYS A 108 11.34 -5.30 -4.07
C LYS A 108 11.61 -3.89 -4.61
N HIS A 109 10.64 -3.28 -5.29
CA HIS A 109 10.81 -1.94 -5.86
C HIS A 109 11.05 -0.90 -4.77
N GLU A 110 10.26 -0.97 -3.69
CA GLU A 110 10.40 -0.10 -2.53
C GLU A 110 11.73 -0.34 -1.81
N ALA A 111 12.13 -1.61 -1.62
CA ALA A 111 13.45 -1.94 -1.07
C ALA A 111 14.60 -1.36 -1.91
N ASP A 112 14.45 -1.30 -3.24
CA ASP A 112 15.41 -0.72 -4.18
C ASP A 112 15.30 0.82 -4.31
N GLY A 113 14.47 1.47 -3.49
CA GLY A 113 14.33 2.93 -3.50
C GLY A 113 13.27 3.51 -4.43
N ARG A 114 12.42 2.69 -5.04
CA ARG A 114 11.45 3.07 -6.08
C ARG A 114 10.00 2.83 -5.63
N GLY A 115 9.04 2.98 -6.56
CA GLY A 115 7.64 2.71 -6.30
C GLY A 115 7.08 3.64 -5.23
N MET A 116 6.42 3.07 -4.23
CA MET A 116 5.77 3.87 -3.18
C MET A 116 6.74 4.44 -2.13
N ARG A 117 8.03 4.02 -2.10
CA ARG A 117 8.96 4.41 -1.03
C ARG A 117 9.14 5.94 -0.88
N PRO A 118 9.33 6.73 -1.96
CA PRO A 118 9.43 8.18 -1.84
C PRO A 118 8.17 8.81 -1.22
N ILE A 119 6.99 8.34 -1.63
CA ILE A 119 5.68 8.80 -1.13
C ILE A 119 5.51 8.47 0.36
N ILE A 120 5.97 7.30 0.81
CA ILE A 120 5.96 6.95 2.23
C ILE A 120 6.79 7.95 3.03
N GLY A 121 8.00 8.28 2.55
CA GLY A 121 8.86 9.27 3.20
C GLY A 121 8.23 10.66 3.24
N GLU A 122 7.62 11.10 2.15
CA GLU A 122 6.92 12.38 2.05
C GLU A 122 5.72 12.46 3.01
N ALA A 123 4.86 11.44 3.02
CA ALA A 123 3.74 11.35 3.96
C ALA A 123 4.21 11.42 5.42
N LEU A 124 5.26 10.68 5.77
CA LEU A 124 5.82 10.69 7.13
C LEU A 124 6.42 12.05 7.50
N ALA A 125 7.06 12.75 6.55
CA ALA A 125 7.56 14.11 6.75
C ALA A 125 6.44 15.14 6.94
N MET A 126 5.26 14.90 6.35
CA MET A 126 4.05 15.71 6.56
C MET A 126 3.32 15.37 7.87
N GLY A 127 3.81 14.39 8.64
CA GLY A 127 3.13 13.90 9.84
C GLY A 127 1.91 13.01 9.55
N LEU A 128 1.72 12.57 8.30
CA LEU A 128 0.62 11.71 7.89
C LEU A 128 0.88 10.27 8.36
N PRO A 129 -0.04 9.65 9.11
CA PRO A 129 0.03 8.22 9.42
C PRO A 129 0.10 7.36 8.16
N VAL A 130 0.94 6.32 8.20
CA VAL A 130 1.10 5.37 7.09
C VAL A 130 0.84 3.94 7.57
N VAL A 131 0.02 3.21 6.81
CA VAL A 131 -0.16 1.76 6.95
C VAL A 131 0.40 1.07 5.71
N SER A 132 1.34 0.13 5.91
CA SER A 132 2.00 -0.58 4.81
C SER A 132 1.89 -2.09 4.95
N GLY A 133 1.49 -2.78 3.89
CA GLY A 133 1.70 -4.24 3.82
C GLY A 133 3.16 -4.56 3.61
N VAL A 134 3.75 -5.49 4.35
CA VAL A 134 5.16 -5.88 4.16
C VAL A 134 5.24 -7.37 3.84
N ASN A 135 6.04 -7.71 2.82
CA ASN A 135 6.37 -9.10 2.57
C ASN A 135 7.46 -9.54 3.55
N ARG A 136 7.34 -10.74 4.13
CA ARG A 136 8.35 -11.37 5.01
C ARG A 136 9.77 -11.27 4.45
N MET A 137 9.95 -11.41 3.14
CA MET A 137 11.27 -11.33 2.49
C MET A 137 11.90 -9.92 2.51
N ASN A 138 11.09 -8.87 2.73
CA ASN A 138 11.51 -7.47 2.69
C ASN A 138 11.46 -6.79 4.05
N VAL A 139 11.18 -7.51 5.14
CA VAL A 139 11.08 -6.93 6.49
C VAL A 139 12.35 -6.18 6.86
N ALA A 140 13.53 -6.80 6.69
CA ALA A 140 14.79 -6.14 7.00
C ALA A 140 15.03 -4.87 6.17
N ALA A 141 14.61 -4.85 4.90
CA ALA A 141 14.70 -3.66 4.05
C ALA A 141 13.72 -2.57 4.50
N PHE A 142 12.51 -2.97 4.91
CA PHE A 142 11.50 -2.07 5.45
C PHE A 142 11.93 -1.48 6.80
N GLU A 143 12.42 -2.29 7.73
CA GLU A 143 12.95 -1.85 9.03
C GLU A 143 14.13 -0.89 8.85
N GLY A 144 15.03 -1.18 7.92
CA GLY A 144 16.13 -0.28 7.56
C GLY A 144 15.65 1.06 6.99
N PHE A 145 14.57 1.05 6.20
CA PHE A 145 13.92 2.27 5.73
C PHE A 145 13.21 3.03 6.85
N ALA A 146 12.54 2.32 7.75
CA ALA A 146 11.80 2.90 8.87
C ALA A 146 12.71 3.32 10.03
N GLU A 147 14.00 3.01 9.99
CA GLU A 147 14.99 3.30 11.04
C GLU A 147 14.52 2.80 12.43
N GLY A 148 13.81 1.67 12.46
CA GLY A 148 13.27 1.09 13.69
C GLY A 148 12.06 1.83 14.31
N THR A 149 11.46 2.78 13.58
CA THR A 149 10.28 3.56 14.06
C THR A 149 8.94 2.93 13.68
N ALA A 150 8.95 1.92 12.81
CA ALA A 150 7.73 1.23 12.41
C ALA A 150 7.22 0.27 13.48
N THR A 151 5.90 0.20 13.64
CA THR A 151 5.23 -0.74 14.54
C THR A 151 4.60 -1.88 13.73
N GLU A 152 4.84 -3.13 14.13
CA GLU A 152 4.10 -4.26 13.58
C GLU A 152 2.67 -4.24 14.11
N ALA A 153 1.71 -4.07 13.23
CA ALA A 153 0.29 -4.17 13.54
C ALA A 153 -0.19 -5.62 13.39
N GLU A 154 -1.15 -6.00 14.23
CA GLU A 154 -1.86 -7.26 14.09
C GLU A 154 -2.56 -7.31 12.72
N PRO A 155 -2.51 -8.45 12.00
CA PRO A 155 -3.21 -8.61 10.71
C PRO A 155 -4.71 -8.79 10.88
N ASP A 156 -5.33 -7.87 11.60
CA ASP A 156 -6.75 -7.79 11.91
C ASP A 156 -7.31 -6.44 11.47
N LEU A 157 -8.51 -6.45 10.91
CA LEU A 157 -9.12 -5.25 10.34
C LEU A 157 -9.48 -4.24 11.43
N ASP A 158 -10.07 -4.70 12.53
CA ASP A 158 -10.55 -3.80 13.59
C ASP A 158 -9.35 -3.22 14.35
N ALA A 159 -8.28 -4.00 14.54
CA ALA A 159 -7.01 -3.51 15.10
C ALA A 159 -6.37 -2.41 14.23
N LEU A 160 -6.32 -2.59 12.90
CA LEU A 160 -5.79 -1.58 11.98
C LEU A 160 -6.63 -0.31 11.95
N VAL A 161 -7.95 -0.45 11.96
CA VAL A 161 -8.87 0.70 12.03
C VAL A 161 -8.66 1.49 13.32
N ALA A 162 -8.59 0.81 14.47
CA ALA A 162 -8.35 1.44 15.75
C ALA A 162 -6.99 2.16 15.79
N TRP A 163 -5.96 1.54 15.21
CA TRP A 163 -4.64 2.17 15.10
C TRP A 163 -4.69 3.46 14.28
N VAL A 164 -5.36 3.44 13.11
CA VAL A 164 -5.51 4.64 12.26
C VAL A 164 -6.32 5.72 12.98
N GLU A 165 -7.42 5.38 13.64
CA GLU A 165 -8.23 6.35 14.39
C GLU A 165 -7.44 7.02 15.51
N ALA A 166 -6.63 6.26 16.24
CA ALA A 166 -5.73 6.80 17.25
C ALA A 166 -4.68 7.73 16.63
N ALA A 167 -3.98 7.28 15.58
CA ALA A 167 -2.92 8.04 14.93
C ALA A 167 -3.41 9.34 14.28
N VAL A 168 -4.64 9.35 13.75
CA VAL A 168 -5.28 10.55 13.15
C VAL A 168 -5.77 11.53 14.21
N SER A 169 -6.04 11.06 15.43
CA SER A 169 -6.52 11.89 16.54
C SER A 169 -5.37 12.53 17.34
N GLU A 170 -4.15 12.02 17.20
CA GLU A 170 -2.96 12.64 17.78
C GLU A 170 -2.59 13.91 17.00
N PRO A 171 -2.41 15.06 17.68
CA PRO A 171 -1.86 16.24 17.02
C PRO A 171 -0.42 15.98 16.57
N ALA A 172 -0.12 16.32 15.31
CA ALA A 172 1.21 16.24 14.71
C ALA A 172 2.23 17.15 15.41
#